data_AF-A0A1G2VSR3-F1
#
_entry.id   AF-A0A1G2VSR3-F1
#
_cell.length_a   1.000
_cell.length_b   1.000
_cell.length_c   1.000
_cell.angle_alpha   90.00
_cell.angle_beta   90.00
_cell.angle_gamma   90.00
#
_symmetry.space_group_name_H-M   'P 1'
#
loop_
_entity.id
_entity.type
_entity.pdbx_description
1 polymer ?
#
loop_
_entity_poly.entity_id
_entity_poly.type
_entity_poly.pdbx_seq_one_letter_code
_entity_poly.pdbx_strand_id
1 'polypeptide(L)'
;MKRNIDNMVHVMVRPGVDLSKLCSSDSPMCGSIGRLIAKAVLDGNGQALVRLKDIRMAIDTTDGVNALLDNFDLTDPLTQSPLLFALLKDL
;
A
#
# COMPACT_ATOMS: atom_id res chain seq x y z
N MET A 1 18.16 12.67 16.02
CA MET A 1 17.49 11.47 15.48
C MET A 1 16.48 11.91 14.42
N LYS A 2 16.85 11.90 13.13
CA LYS A 2 15.88 12.08 12.04
C LYS A 2 15.01 10.81 11.99
N ARG A 3 13.70 10.98 11.98
CA ARG A 3 12.72 9.93 12.31
C ARG A 3 12.70 8.87 11.22
N ASN A 4 12.69 7.60 11.62
CA ASN A 4 12.58 6.42 10.76
C ASN A 4 11.21 6.34 10.01
N ILE A 5 10.40 7.39 10.08
CA ILE A 5 9.05 7.49 9.52
C ILE A 5 9.08 8.11 8.12
N ASP A 6 10.10 8.90 7.77
CA ASP A 6 10.19 9.62 6.48
C ASP A 6 10.21 8.67 5.26
N ASN A 7 10.47 7.38 5.47
CA ASN A 7 10.48 6.34 4.43
C ASN A 7 9.33 5.33 4.56
N MET A 8 8.30 5.66 5.34
CA MET A 8 7.15 4.81 5.60
C MET A 8 5.88 5.41 4.97
N VAL A 9 5.00 4.52 4.54
CA VAL A 9 3.69 4.81 3.99
C VAL A 9 2.68 4.11 4.87
N HIS A 10 1.65 4.82 5.29
CA HIS A 10 0.51 4.21 5.94
C HIS A 10 -0.44 3.68 4.87
N VAL A 11 -0.60 2.36 4.86
CA VAL A 11 -1.45 1.62 3.92
C VAL A 11 -2.69 1.18 4.68
N MET A 12 -3.86 1.56 4.21
CA MET A 12 -5.14 1.16 4.79
C MET A 12 -5.97 0.44 3.75
N VAL A 13 -6.66 -0.63 4.15
CA VAL A 13 -7.61 -1.31 3.28
C VAL A 13 -8.82 -0.42 2.99
N ARG A 14 -9.28 -0.39 1.74
CA ARG A 14 -10.51 0.33 1.38
C ARG A 14 -11.76 -0.43 1.84
N PRO A 15 -12.87 0.27 2.12
CA PRO A 15 -14.12 -0.39 2.51
C PRO A 15 -14.60 -1.39 1.45
N GLY A 16 -15.04 -2.57 1.90
CA GLY A 16 -15.58 -3.62 1.03
C GLY A 16 -14.54 -4.54 0.39
N VAL A 17 -13.24 -4.29 0.61
CA VAL A 17 -12.16 -5.16 0.13
C VAL A 17 -12.00 -6.37 1.04
N ASP A 18 -11.92 -7.55 0.43
CA ASP A 18 -11.67 -8.81 1.14
C ASP A 18 -10.16 -9.10 1.19
N LEU A 19 -9.52 -8.71 2.31
CA LEU A 19 -8.09 -8.92 2.54
C LEU A 19 -7.66 -10.39 2.47
N SER A 20 -8.55 -11.32 2.82
CA SER A 20 -8.23 -12.75 2.77
C SER A 20 -8.01 -13.22 1.34
N LYS A 21 -8.80 -12.70 0.38
CA LYS A 21 -8.60 -12.93 -1.05
C LYS A 21 -7.32 -12.30 -1.57
N LEU A 22 -6.97 -11.11 -1.08
CA LEU A 22 -5.72 -10.43 -1.47
C LEU A 22 -4.45 -11.17 -1.00
N CYS A 23 -4.56 -12.04 0.01
CA CYS A 23 -3.46 -12.88 0.47
C CYS A 23 -3.42 -14.27 -0.19
N SER A 24 -4.42 -14.62 -1.00
CA SER A 24 -4.55 -15.94 -1.62
C SER A 24 -3.62 -16.15 -2.82
N SER A 25 -3.54 -17.39 -3.32
CA SER A 25 -2.81 -17.73 -4.54
C SER A 25 -3.36 -17.03 -5.79
N ASP A 26 -4.67 -16.72 -5.77
CA ASP A 26 -5.40 -16.12 -6.90
C ASP A 26 -5.55 -14.60 -6.73
N SER A 27 -4.70 -14.02 -5.88
CA SER A 27 -4.75 -12.61 -5.55
C SER A 27 -4.52 -11.73 -6.78
N PRO A 28 -5.28 -10.63 -6.93
CA PRO A 28 -4.98 -9.60 -7.94
C PRO A 28 -3.69 -8.85 -7.62
N MET A 29 -3.12 -9.02 -6.42
CA MET A 29 -1.80 -8.46 -6.09
C MET A 29 -0.71 -9.18 -6.87
N CYS A 30 -0.16 -8.49 -7.87
CA CYS A 30 0.96 -8.99 -8.64
C CYS A 30 2.23 -9.11 -7.77
N GLY A 31 2.94 -10.24 -7.90
CA GLY A 31 4.26 -10.43 -7.31
C GLY A 31 4.30 -10.80 -5.82
N SER A 32 5.52 -11.05 -5.33
CA SER A 32 5.76 -11.38 -3.91
C SER A 32 5.57 -10.17 -3.00
N ILE A 33 5.92 -8.95 -3.46
CA ILE A 33 5.84 -7.74 -2.66
C ILE A 33 4.40 -7.28 -2.43
N GLY A 34 3.55 -7.31 -3.47
CA GLY A 34 2.13 -6.98 -3.32
C GLY A 34 1.42 -7.85 -2.27
N ARG A 35 1.72 -9.16 -2.28
CA ARG A 35 1.20 -10.10 -1.27
C ARG A 35 1.76 -9.84 0.14
N LEU A 36 3.03 -9.44 0.26
CA LEU A 36 3.60 -9.03 1.55
C LEU A 36 2.91 -7.79 2.12
N ILE A 37 2.56 -6.83 1.28
CA ILE A 37 1.79 -5.64 1.69
C ILE A 37 0.39 -6.06 2.15
N ALA A 38 -0.34 -6.83 1.35
CA ALA A 38 -1.67 -7.31 1.71
C ALA A 38 -1.65 -8.10 3.03
N LYS A 39 -0.65 -8.96 3.23
CA LYS A 39 -0.47 -9.70 4.48
C LYS A 39 -0.18 -8.77 5.66
N ALA A 40 0.70 -7.78 5.50
CA ALA A 40 0.98 -6.82 6.57
C ALA A 40 -0.28 -6.05 6.98
N VAL A 41 -1.10 -5.64 6.01
CA VAL A 41 -2.38 -4.96 6.24
C VAL A 41 -3.39 -5.89 6.93
N LEU A 42 -3.46 -7.16 6.52
CA LEU A 42 -4.29 -8.17 7.18
C LEU A 42 -3.86 -8.39 8.64
N ASP A 43 -2.58 -8.62 8.88
CA ASP A 43 -2.02 -8.85 10.22
C ASP A 43 -2.20 -7.61 11.13
N GLY A 44 -2.26 -6.41 10.53
CA GLY A 44 -2.54 -5.15 11.21
C GLY A 44 -4.02 -4.75 11.26
N ASN A 45 -4.94 -5.69 11.06
CA ASN A 45 -6.40 -5.49 11.11
C ASN A 45 -6.90 -4.39 10.16
N GLY A 46 -6.44 -4.41 8.92
CA GLY A 46 -6.85 -3.47 7.87
C GLY A 46 -5.91 -2.28 7.68
N GLN A 47 -4.75 -2.25 8.35
CA GLN A 47 -3.75 -1.20 8.14
C GLN A 47 -2.33 -1.67 8.42
N ALA A 48 -1.34 -1.03 7.78
CA ALA A 48 0.06 -1.28 8.05
C ALA A 48 0.93 -0.06 7.73
N LEU A 49 2.07 0.06 8.42
CA LEU A 49 3.17 0.92 7.98
C LEU A 49 4.11 0.10 7.09
N VAL A 50 4.22 0.52 5.84
CA VAL A 50 5.01 -0.16 4.81
C VAL A 50 6.11 0.76 4.33
N ARG A 51 7.30 0.22 4.02
CA ARG A 51 8.37 1.08 3.49
C ARG A 51 8.03 1.55 2.09
N LEU A 52 8.32 2.81 1.78
CA LEU A 52 8.10 3.41 0.46
C LEU A 52 8.77 2.60 -0.68
N LYS A 53 9.92 1.98 -0.43
CA LYS A 53 10.58 1.10 -1.41
C LYS A 53 9.74 -0.13 -1.78
N ASP A 54 8.99 -0.69 -0.83
CA ASP A 54 8.18 -1.88 -1.05
C ASP A 54 6.91 -1.48 -1.84
N ILE A 55 6.36 -0.29 -1.58
CA ILE A 55 5.33 0.33 -2.44
C ILE A 55 5.86 0.50 -3.87
N ARG A 56 7.04 1.10 -4.06
CA ARG A 56 7.66 1.30 -5.38
C ARG A 56 7.82 -0.01 -6.16
N MET A 57 8.22 -1.09 -5.47
CA MET A 57 8.33 -2.41 -6.09
C MET A 57 6.96 -3.02 -6.44
N ALA A 58 5.92 -2.74 -5.67
CA ALA A 58 4.57 -3.25 -5.94
C ALA A 58 3.86 -2.54 -7.11
N ILE A 59 4.31 -1.34 -7.48
CA ILE A 59 3.72 -0.51 -8.55
C ILE A 59 4.61 -0.41 -9.79
N ASP A 60 5.54 -1.35 -9.98
CA ASP A 60 6.46 -1.36 -11.12
C ASP A 60 5.79 -1.73 -12.46
N THR A 61 4.52 -2.16 -12.39
CA THR A 61 3.67 -2.52 -13.52
C THR A 61 2.31 -1.82 -13.41
N THR A 62 1.63 -1.62 -14.54
CA THR A 62 0.27 -1.07 -14.58
C THR A 62 -0.71 -1.90 -13.74
N ASP A 63 -0.58 -3.23 -13.78
CA ASP A 63 -1.42 -4.13 -12.99
C ASP A 63 -1.14 -3.97 -11.48
N GLY A 64 0.13 -3.81 -11.10
CA GLY A 64 0.52 -3.53 -9.71
C GLY A 64 -0.01 -2.18 -9.20
N VAL A 65 0.03 -1.14 -10.04
CA VAL A 65 -0.59 0.16 -9.74
C VAL A 65 -2.09 0.00 -9.49
N ASN A 66 -2.82 -0.63 -10.42
CA ASN A 66 -4.26 -0.82 -10.32
C ASN A 66 -4.61 -1.64 -9.09
N ALA A 67 -3.94 -2.78 -8.88
CA ALA A 67 -4.17 -3.64 -7.73
C ALA A 67 -3.93 -2.90 -6.40
N LEU A 68 -2.90 -2.05 -6.30
CA LEU A 68 -2.63 -1.30 -5.08
C LEU A 68 -3.70 -0.21 -4.84
N LEU A 69 -4.06 0.57 -5.86
CA LEU A 69 -4.99 1.70 -5.73
C LEU A 69 -6.46 1.27 -5.62
N ASP A 70 -6.83 0.13 -6.21
CA ASP A 70 -8.18 -0.41 -6.09
C ASP A 70 -8.47 -0.92 -4.68
N ASN A 71 -7.43 -1.41 -3.98
CA ASN A 71 -7.59 -2.11 -2.71
C ASN A 71 -7.15 -1.32 -1.48
N PHE A 72 -6.25 -0.33 -1.64
CA PHE A 72 -5.65 0.38 -0.52
C PHE A 72 -5.64 1.89 -0.68
N ASP A 73 -5.85 2.60 0.43
CA ASP A 73 -5.52 4.01 0.58
C ASP A 73 -4.07 4.14 1.07
N LEU A 74 -3.30 5.02 0.41
CA LEU A 74 -1.89 5.28 0.72
C LEU A 74 -1.76 6.70 1.27
N THR A 75 -1.37 6.83 2.52
CA THR A 75 -1.25 8.13 3.20
C THR A 75 0.13 8.33 3.80
N ASP A 76 0.52 9.60 3.90
CA ASP A 76 1.68 9.99 4.69
C ASP A 76 1.37 9.74 6.17
N PRO A 77 2.20 8.97 6.90
CA PRO A 77 1.90 8.57 8.27
C PRO A 77 1.87 9.73 9.27
N LEU A 78 2.49 10.87 8.97
CA LEU A 78 2.56 12.03 9.87
C LEU A 78 1.37 12.97 9.67
N THR A 79 1.03 13.25 8.42
CA THR A 79 0.02 14.22 8.03
C THR A 79 -1.33 13.59 7.70
N GLN A 80 -1.36 12.26 7.53
CA GLN A 80 -2.50 11.48 7.03
C GLN A 80 -2.99 11.97 5.64
N SER A 81 -2.16 12.76 4.94
CA SER A 81 -2.49 13.25 3.62
C SER A 81 -2.37 12.11 2.61
N PRO A 82 -3.31 11.98 1.66
CA PRO A 82 -3.18 10.96 0.62
C PRO A 82 -1.93 11.23 -0.24
N LEU A 83 -1.11 10.19 -0.44
CA LEU A 83 0.13 10.30 -1.21
C LEU A 83 -0.12 10.53 -2.70
N LEU A 84 -1.25 10.04 -3.23
CA LEU A 84 -1.62 10.30 -4.62
C LEU A 84 -1.75 11.80 -4.91
N PHE A 85 -2.29 12.58 -3.97
CA PHE A 85 -2.39 14.03 -4.13
C PHE A 85 -1.03 14.74 -4.07
N ALA A 86 -0.07 14.20 -3.32
CA ALA A 86 1.30 14.72 -3.33
C ALA A 86 1.95 14.47 -4.71
N LEU A 87 1.75 13.28 -5.29
CA LEU A 87 2.25 12.95 -6.64
C LEU A 87 1.60 13.79 -7.74
N LEU A 88 0.30 14.11 -7.63
CA LEU A 88 -0.43 14.91 -8.62
C LEU A 88 -0.13 16.43 -8.54
N LYS A 89 0.37 16.92 -7.40
CA LYS A 89 0.72 18.34 -7.23
C LYS A 89 2.05 18.72 -7.89
N ASP A 90 2.91 17.73 -8.13
CA ASP A 90 4.22 17.90 -8.78
C ASP A 90 4.17 17.63 -10.30
N LEU A 91 2.97 17.55 -10.90
CA LEU A 91 2.73 17.39 -12.35
C LEU A 91 2.35 18.71 -13.03
#